data_AF-A0A0Q7NVM1-F1
#
_entry.id   AF-A0A0Q7NVM1-F1
#
_cell.length_a   1.000
_cell.length_b   1.000
_cell.length_c   1.000
_cell.angle_alpha   90.00
_cell.angle_beta   90.00
_cell.angle_gamma   90.00
#
_symmetry.space_group_name_H-M   'P 1'
#
loop_
_entity.id
_entity.type
_entity.pdbx_description
1 polymer ?
#
loop_
_entity_poly.entity_id
_entity_poly.type
_entity_poly.pdbx_seq_one_letter_code
_entity_poly.pdbx_strand_id
1 'polypeptide(L)'
;MTVRPPQSLSPSLSRDTGLNLLEYELMSERADALGRHELKVEKAITALSVLSDPATMPERREQLLDDAADVVWAFFIQREICGLRSNRDAVQRYCIPKEVMARLGIVRRKT
;
A
#
# COMPACT_ATOMS: atom_id res chain seq x y z
N MET A 1 -49.67 35.34 -0.22
CA MET A 1 -48.69 35.35 0.90
C MET A 1 -47.94 34.04 0.85
N THR A 2 -46.70 34.03 0.38
CA THR A 2 -45.88 32.81 0.27
C THR A 2 -45.08 32.68 1.55
N VAL A 3 -45.42 31.70 2.38
CA VAL A 3 -44.76 31.48 3.68
C VAL A 3 -43.46 30.73 3.43
N ARG A 4 -42.33 31.33 3.82
CA ARG A 4 -41.00 30.71 3.74
C ARG A 4 -40.73 29.94 5.05
N PRO A 5 -40.46 28.63 5.00
CA PRO A 5 -40.17 27.87 6.22
C PRO A 5 -38.83 28.30 6.85
N PRO A 6 -38.70 28.22 8.19
CA PRO A 6 -37.49 28.61 8.92
C PRO A 6 -36.30 27.70 8.56
N GLN A 7 -35.11 28.30 8.48
CA GLN A 7 -33.85 27.65 8.07
C GLN A 7 -33.38 26.49 8.98
N SER A 8 -33.99 26.31 10.15
CA SER A 8 -33.73 25.15 11.01
C SER A 8 -34.37 23.85 10.51
N LEU A 9 -35.37 23.95 9.61
CA LEU A 9 -36.10 22.81 9.05
C LEU A 9 -35.73 22.51 7.59
N SER A 10 -34.83 23.29 6.98
CA SER A 10 -34.27 22.94 5.69
C SER A 10 -33.36 21.72 5.87
N PRO A 11 -33.64 20.58 5.22
CA PRO A 11 -32.76 19.43 5.31
C PRO A 11 -31.38 19.84 4.78
N SER A 12 -30.33 19.43 5.48
CA SER A 12 -28.92 19.78 5.21
C SER A 12 -28.36 19.17 3.91
N LEU A 13 -29.21 19.01 2.88
CA LEU A 13 -28.94 18.31 1.63
C LEU A 13 -27.82 18.91 0.77
N SER A 14 -27.23 20.04 1.17
CA SER A 14 -26.19 20.73 0.38
C SER A 14 -24.78 20.60 0.96
N ARG A 15 -24.60 20.10 2.19
CA ARG A 15 -23.27 19.94 2.80
C ARG A 15 -22.69 18.53 2.62
N ASP A 16 -23.55 17.53 2.44
CA ASP A 16 -23.14 16.13 2.25
C ASP A 16 -22.61 15.83 0.84
N THR A 17 -23.11 16.45 -0.23
CA THR A 17 -22.80 16.00 -1.60
C THR A 17 -21.35 16.23 -2.03
N GLY A 18 -20.76 17.38 -1.69
CA GLY A 18 -19.38 17.72 -2.09
C GLY A 18 -18.32 16.97 -1.28
N LEU A 19 -18.54 16.80 0.02
CA LEU A 19 -17.65 16.01 0.88
C LEU A 19 -17.72 14.52 0.53
N ASN A 20 -18.92 13.99 0.26
CA ASN A 20 -19.09 12.59 -0.15
C ASN A 20 -18.41 12.28 -1.50
N LEU A 21 -18.40 13.21 -2.46
CA LEU A 21 -17.68 13.01 -3.73
C LEU A 21 -16.16 12.93 -3.52
N LEU A 22 -15.60 13.84 -2.72
CA LEU A 22 -14.17 13.82 -2.39
C LEU A 22 -13.77 12.56 -1.63
N GLU A 23 -14.60 12.10 -0.70
CA GLU A 23 -14.37 10.84 0.02
C GLU A 23 -14.38 9.64 -0.93
N TYR A 24 -15.30 9.61 -1.89
CA TYR A 24 -15.36 8.58 -2.91
C TYR A 24 -14.12 8.57 -3.81
N GLU A 25 -13.71 9.75 -4.33
CA GLU A 25 -12.50 9.89 -5.15
C GLU A 25 -11.24 9.48 -4.36
N LEU A 26 -11.14 9.89 -3.10
CA LEU A 26 -10.04 9.50 -2.22
C LEU A 26 -10.02 7.99 -1.96
N MET A 27 -11.18 7.36 -1.78
CA MET A 27 -11.29 5.92 -1.61
C MET A 27 -10.89 5.18 -2.89
N SER A 28 -11.27 5.70 -4.06
CA SER A 28 -10.85 5.17 -5.36
C SER A 28 -9.34 5.26 -5.56
N GLU A 29 -8.73 6.41 -5.26
CA GLU A 29 -7.27 6.59 -5.36
C GLU A 29 -6.52 5.67 -4.39
N ARG A 30 -7.01 5.50 -3.15
CA ARG A 30 -6.42 4.56 -2.19
C ARG A 30 -6.42 3.12 -2.71
N ALA A 31 -7.52 2.71 -3.34
CA ALA A 31 -7.64 1.38 -3.93
C ALA A 31 -6.67 1.20 -5.11
N ASP A 32 -6.58 2.19 -6.02
CA ASP A 32 -5.65 2.14 -7.14
C ASP A 32 -4.18 2.12 -6.67
N ALA A 33 -3.82 3.01 -5.74
CA ALA A 33 -2.50 3.05 -5.15
C ALA A 33 -2.14 1.72 -4.48
N LEU A 34 -3.07 1.10 -3.74
CA LEU A 34 -2.86 -0.23 -3.15
C LEU A 34 -2.58 -1.29 -4.24
N GLY A 35 -3.38 -1.32 -5.31
CA GLY A 35 -3.16 -2.24 -6.44
C GLY A 35 -1.80 -2.07 -7.11
N ARG A 36 -1.34 -0.82 -7.29
CA ARG A 36 0.01 -0.53 -7.81
C ARG A 36 1.12 -1.04 -6.89
N HIS A 37 0.94 -0.95 -5.57
CA HIS A 37 1.89 -1.51 -4.61
C HIS A 37 1.89 -3.05 -4.62
N GLU A 38 0.72 -3.70 -4.72
CA GLU A 38 0.62 -5.15 -4.84
C GLU A 38 1.39 -5.68 -6.06
N LEU A 39 1.21 -5.06 -7.24
CA LEU A 39 1.93 -5.44 -8.45
C LEU A 39 3.46 -5.28 -8.32
N LYS A 40 3.91 -4.25 -7.59
CA LYS A 40 5.35 -4.07 -7.33
C LYS A 40 5.89 -5.18 -6.42
N VAL A 41 5.14 -5.58 -5.39
CA VAL A 41 5.52 -6.68 -4.50
C VAL A 41 5.64 -7.98 -5.30
N GLU A 42 4.65 -8.31 -6.14
CA GLU A 42 4.68 -9.51 -6.98
C GLU A 42 5.93 -9.57 -7.87
N LYS A 43 6.27 -8.44 -8.52
CA LYS A 43 7.48 -8.32 -9.35
C LYS A 43 8.75 -8.50 -8.53
N ALA A 44 8.84 -7.84 -7.37
CA ALA A 44 10.02 -7.91 -6.51
C ALA A 44 10.24 -9.32 -5.95
N ILE A 45 9.18 -9.98 -5.46
CA ILE A 45 9.26 -11.36 -4.96
C ILE A 45 9.62 -12.32 -6.08
N THR A 46 9.05 -12.15 -7.28
CA THR A 46 9.40 -12.98 -8.45
C THR A 46 10.88 -12.82 -8.82
N ALA A 47 11.44 -11.61 -8.72
CA ALA A 47 12.86 -11.36 -8.98
C ALA A 47 13.80 -12.10 -8.01
N LEU A 48 13.33 -12.46 -6.81
CA LEU A 48 14.09 -13.26 -5.84
C LEU A 48 14.28 -14.72 -6.27
N SER A 49 13.56 -15.19 -7.29
CA SER A 49 13.74 -16.56 -7.82
C SER A 49 15.18 -16.85 -8.28
N VAL A 50 15.87 -15.82 -8.79
CA VAL A 50 17.28 -15.88 -9.21
C VAL A 50 18.20 -16.30 -8.07
N LEU A 51 17.84 -16.01 -6.81
CA LEU A 51 18.65 -16.35 -5.64
C LEU A 51 18.79 -17.86 -5.38
N SER A 52 18.03 -18.68 -6.10
CA SER A 52 18.16 -20.14 -6.10
C SER A 52 19.38 -20.62 -6.90
N ASP A 53 19.92 -19.77 -7.78
CA ASP A 53 21.12 -20.06 -8.56
C ASP A 53 22.38 -19.85 -7.69
N PRO A 54 23.20 -20.89 -7.45
CA PRO A 54 24.44 -20.77 -6.67
C PRO A 54 25.48 -19.87 -7.34
N ALA A 55 25.35 -19.55 -8.64
CA ALA A 55 26.22 -18.59 -9.33
C ALA A 55 25.85 -17.12 -9.04
N THR A 56 24.75 -16.86 -8.31
CA THR A 56 24.34 -15.50 -7.97
C THR A 56 25.40 -14.83 -7.09
N MET A 57 25.96 -13.72 -7.59
CA MET A 57 26.93 -12.91 -6.85
C MET A 57 26.33 -12.46 -5.50
N PRO A 58 27.08 -12.52 -4.38
CA PRO A 58 26.58 -12.11 -3.06
C PRO A 58 26.01 -10.69 -3.03
N GLU A 59 26.68 -9.75 -3.70
CA GLU A 59 26.23 -8.35 -3.79
C GLU A 59 24.88 -8.23 -4.50
N ARG A 60 24.68 -9.00 -5.59
CA ARG A 60 23.41 -9.03 -6.31
C ARG A 60 22.29 -9.62 -5.47
N ARG A 61 22.61 -10.64 -4.66
CA ARG A 61 21.67 -11.21 -3.69
C ARG A 61 21.23 -10.19 -2.66
N GLU A 62 22.18 -9.47 -2.07
CA GLU A 62 21.87 -8.44 -1.07
C GLU A 62 21.02 -7.32 -1.66
N GLN A 63 21.37 -6.84 -2.85
CA GLN A 63 20.62 -5.81 -3.56
C GLN A 63 19.17 -6.22 -3.83
N LEU A 64 18.94 -7.44 -4.33
CA LEU A 64 17.59 -7.93 -4.60
C LEU A 64 16.74 -8.07 -3.34
N LEU A 65 17.33 -8.54 -2.23
CA LEU A 65 16.65 -8.62 -0.94
C LEU A 65 16.32 -7.24 -0.38
N ASP A 66 17.20 -6.26 -0.59
CA ASP A 66 16.99 -4.88 -0.16
C ASP A 66 15.90 -4.18 -0.98
N ASP A 67 15.96 -4.30 -2.31
CA ASP A 67 14.92 -3.79 -3.22
C ASP A 67 13.54 -4.38 -2.88
N ALA A 68 13.49 -5.69 -2.61
CA ALA A 68 12.26 -6.35 -2.19
C ALA A 68 11.75 -5.85 -0.82
N ALA A 69 12.66 -5.62 0.13
CA ALA A 69 12.30 -5.11 1.44
C ALA A 69 11.71 -3.69 1.37
N ASP A 70 12.29 -2.83 0.55
CA ASP A 70 11.80 -1.45 0.37
C ASP A 70 10.39 -1.43 -0.26
N VAL A 71 10.16 -2.28 -1.26
CA VAL A 71 8.84 -2.42 -1.91
C VAL A 71 7.79 -2.99 -0.95
N VAL A 72 8.14 -4.05 -0.19
CA VAL A 72 7.24 -4.66 0.80
C VAL A 72 6.93 -3.68 1.94
N TRP A 73 7.92 -2.91 2.38
CA TRP A 73 7.71 -1.90 3.42
C TRP A 73 6.73 -0.81 2.98
N ALA A 74 6.90 -0.28 1.77
CA ALA A 74 5.97 0.70 1.20
C ALA A 74 4.55 0.12 1.04
N PHE A 75 4.43 -1.15 0.67
CA PHE A 75 3.15 -1.83 0.57
C PHE A 75 2.44 -1.99 1.93
N PHE A 76 3.17 -2.34 2.99
CA PHE A 76 2.57 -2.45 4.34
C PHE A 76 2.07 -1.09 4.84
N ILE A 77 2.82 -0.01 4.61
CA ILE A 77 2.36 1.34 4.93
C ILE A 77 1.07 1.67 4.16
N GLN A 78 1.02 1.38 2.86
CA GLN A 78 -0.17 1.61 2.05
C GLN A 78 -1.37 0.80 2.57
N ARG A 79 -1.16 -0.45 3.00
CA ARG A 79 -2.20 -1.28 3.62
C ARG A 79 -2.74 -0.65 4.90
N GLU A 80 -1.86 -0.16 5.77
CA GLU A 80 -2.26 0.51 7.01
C GLU A 80 -3.08 1.79 6.74
N ILE A 81 -2.70 2.58 5.73
CA ILE A 81 -3.46 3.77 5.27
C ILE A 81 -4.87 3.38 4.81
N CYS A 82 -5.01 2.20 4.17
CA CYS A 82 -6.30 1.64 3.78
C CYS A 82 -7.05 0.93 4.91
N GLY A 83 -6.54 0.95 6.16
CA GLY A 83 -7.17 0.31 7.33
C GLY A 83 -6.84 -1.19 7.50
N LEU A 84 -5.99 -1.76 6.64
CA LEU A 84 -5.61 -3.17 6.64
C LEU A 84 -4.40 -3.41 7.57
N ARG A 85 -4.61 -3.35 8.89
CA ARG A 85 -3.53 -3.35 9.89
C ARG A 85 -2.81 -4.69 10.09
N SER A 86 -3.45 -5.81 9.75
CA SER A 86 -2.81 -7.13 9.87
C SER A 86 -2.12 -7.50 8.57
N ASN A 87 -0.80 -7.63 8.61
CA ASN A 87 0.02 -8.00 7.46
C ASN A 87 0.20 -9.51 7.29
N ARG A 88 -0.32 -10.34 8.22
CA ARG A 88 -0.12 -11.80 8.20
C ARG A 88 -0.67 -12.44 6.92
N ASP A 89 -1.87 -12.03 6.51
CA ASP A 89 -2.51 -12.52 5.29
C ASP A 89 -1.71 -12.12 4.04
N ALA A 90 -1.22 -10.88 4.00
CA ALA A 90 -0.39 -10.39 2.90
C ALA A 90 0.95 -11.14 2.80
N VAL A 91 1.62 -11.38 3.93
CA VAL A 91 2.86 -12.17 3.99
C VAL A 91 2.64 -13.58 3.44
N GLN A 92 1.53 -14.22 3.80
CA GLN A 92 1.16 -15.54 3.31
C GLN A 92 0.81 -15.53 1.82
N ARG A 93 -0.01 -14.57 1.38
CA ARG A 93 -0.48 -14.46 -0.02
C ARG A 93 0.65 -14.25 -1.01
N TYR A 94 1.61 -13.39 -0.68
CA TYR A 94 2.74 -13.08 -1.55
C TYR A 94 3.99 -13.92 -1.25
N CYS A 95 3.91 -14.90 -0.34
CA CYS A 95 5.03 -15.75 0.06
C CYS A 95 6.29 -14.95 0.43
N ILE A 96 6.14 -13.87 1.20
CA ILE A 96 7.25 -12.94 1.49
C ILE A 96 8.34 -13.66 2.30
N PRO A 97 9.60 -13.74 1.82
CA PRO A 97 10.68 -14.44 2.52
C PRO A 97 11.04 -13.80 3.86
N LYS A 98 11.55 -14.62 4.79
CA LYS A 98 11.96 -14.16 6.12
C LYS A 98 13.11 -13.16 6.05
N GLU A 99 13.99 -13.32 5.08
CA GLU A 99 15.12 -12.43 4.82
C GLU A 99 14.67 -11.04 4.39
N VAL A 100 13.57 -10.96 3.63
CA VAL A 100 12.93 -9.68 3.26
C VAL A 100 12.25 -9.08 4.50
N MET A 101 11.51 -9.90 5.26
CA MET A 101 10.85 -9.46 6.50
C MET A 101 11.83 -8.91 7.53
N ALA A 102 13.01 -9.53 7.68
CA ALA A 102 14.06 -9.10 8.60
C ALA A 102 14.71 -7.76 8.19
N ARG A 103 14.46 -7.30 6.96
CA ARG A 103 15.07 -6.11 6.35
C ARG A 103 14.11 -4.92 6.22
N LEU A 104 12.85 -5.08 6.64
CA LEU A 104 11.85 -4.03 6.52
C LEU A 104 12.20 -2.80 7.38
N GLY A 105 12.03 -1.62 6.81
CA GLY A 105 12.26 -0.34 7.50
C GLY A 105 13.72 0.01 7.79
N ILE A 106 14.69 -0.80 7.34
CA ILE A 106 16.11 -0.49 7.52
C ILE A 106 16.50 0.69 6.62
N VAL A 107 17.02 1.76 7.21
CA VAL A 107 17.59 2.89 6.47
C VAL A 107 19.02 2.56 6.06
N ARG A 108 19.24 2.34 4.76
CA ARG A 108 20.55 2.02 4.19
C ARG A 108 21.27 3.29 3.73
N ARG A 109 22.57 3.38 4.00
CA ARG A 109 23.41 4.45 3.48
C ARG A 109 23.61 4.23 1.99
N LYS A 110 23.20 5.19 1.15
CA LYS A 110 23.51 5.18 -0.28
C LYS A 110 25.02 5.42 -0.44
N THR A 111 25.71 4.46 -1.04
CA THR A 111 27.12 4.56 -1.44
C THR A 111 27.21 5.30 -2.77
#